data_AF-A0A963E5K2-F1
#
_entry.id   AF-A0A963E5K2-F1
#
_cell.length_a   1.000
_cell.length_b   1.000
_cell.length_c   1.000
_cell.angle_alpha   90.00
_cell.angle_beta   90.00
_cell.angle_gamma   90.00
#
_symmetry.space_group_name_H-M   'P 1'
#
loop_
_entity.id
_entity.type
_entity.pdbx_description
1 polymer ?
#
loop_
_entity_poly.entity_id
_entity_poly.type
_entity_poly.pdbx_seq_one_letter_code
_entity_poly.pdbx_strand_id
1 'polypeptide(L)'
;MNYRRVVGLLFLLAGFGTANAGLITTSASGNLMFEYLGGEAGPSVQEFGLGTPAENSSIGDRNTVFVIDYNRPVAPLPLVNKGYFWAGSELDFYNLSDYLGDLYAFSSRLAAVPTQADIAVFTDTDNSLNMGGSVVENVGDNQWILHLDDAWSYRFDDDDNEMIIKVWLDKSAVAPVSVPEPGTWGVLAAAFLAAGLALATRRKVPVFRFGS
;
A
#
# COMPACT_ATOMS: atom_id res chain seq x y z
N MET A 1 32.53 2.48 -63.97
CA MET A 1 31.41 1.87 -63.22
C MET A 1 31.99 1.21 -61.99
N ASN A 2 31.60 1.65 -60.78
CA ASN A 2 31.58 0.87 -59.54
C ASN A 2 31.00 1.75 -58.42
N TYR A 3 29.70 1.62 -58.18
CA TYR A 3 29.01 2.26 -57.06
C TYR A 3 29.22 1.40 -55.81
N ARG A 4 30.01 1.89 -54.85
CA ARG A 4 30.03 1.32 -53.50
C ARG A 4 28.91 1.96 -52.69
N ARG A 5 27.81 1.21 -52.50
CA ARG A 5 26.76 1.54 -51.53
C ARG A 5 27.31 1.26 -50.13
N VAL A 6 27.56 2.30 -49.36
CA VAL A 6 27.71 2.18 -47.90
C VAL A 6 26.29 2.16 -47.32
N VAL A 7 25.84 0.97 -46.93
CA VAL A 7 24.60 0.79 -46.18
C VAL A 7 24.89 1.27 -44.76
N GLY A 8 24.36 2.43 -44.41
CA GLY A 8 24.36 2.92 -43.03
C GLY A 8 23.48 1.99 -42.19
N LEU A 9 24.12 1.26 -41.28
CA LEU A 9 23.45 0.46 -40.27
C LEU A 9 22.82 1.43 -39.26
N LEU A 10 21.53 1.70 -39.43
CA LEU A 10 20.74 2.45 -38.45
C LEU A 10 20.50 1.51 -37.26
N PHE A 11 21.32 1.61 -36.22
CA PHE A 11 20.97 1.05 -34.92
C PHE A 11 19.75 1.83 -34.41
N LEU A 12 18.56 1.26 -34.56
CA LEU A 12 17.46 1.60 -33.67
C LEU A 12 17.89 1.16 -32.28
N LEU A 13 18.30 2.12 -31.45
CA LEU A 13 18.15 1.96 -30.00
C LEU A 13 16.64 1.85 -29.76
N ALA A 14 16.14 0.62 -29.65
CA ALA A 14 14.91 0.38 -28.94
C ALA A 14 15.15 0.91 -27.52
N GLY A 15 14.50 2.02 -27.17
CA GLY A 15 14.48 2.48 -25.80
C GLY A 15 13.89 1.36 -24.96
N PHE A 16 14.70 0.79 -24.07
CA PHE A 16 14.21 0.03 -22.94
C PHE A 16 13.38 1.03 -22.13
N GLY A 17 12.07 1.04 -22.34
CA GLY A 17 11.17 1.66 -21.39
C GLY A 17 11.42 0.97 -20.06
N THR A 18 11.78 1.73 -19.04
CA THR A 18 11.83 1.22 -17.66
C THR A 18 10.46 0.62 -17.37
N ALA A 19 10.42 -0.69 -17.12
CA ALA A 19 9.26 -1.35 -16.54
C ALA A 19 8.85 -0.54 -15.30
N ASN A 20 7.73 0.17 -15.39
CA ASN A 20 7.18 0.91 -14.27
C ASN A 20 6.14 -0.02 -13.67
N ALA A 21 6.29 -0.47 -12.42
CA ALA A 21 5.07 -0.71 -11.65
C ALA A 21 4.32 0.61 -11.69
N GLY A 22 3.18 0.60 -12.37
CA GLY A 22 2.36 1.79 -12.43
C GLY A 22 2.01 2.12 -10.98
N LEU A 23 2.40 3.31 -10.53
CA LEU A 23 1.75 3.94 -9.39
C LEU A 23 0.25 3.82 -9.67
N ILE A 24 -0.43 2.94 -8.92
CA ILE A 24 -1.86 2.76 -9.12
C ILE A 24 -2.50 4.00 -8.54
N THR A 25 -3.00 4.86 -9.41
CA THR A 25 -3.77 6.03 -9.00
C THR A 25 -5.25 5.71 -9.12
N THR A 26 -5.96 5.83 -8.01
CA THR A 26 -7.41 5.68 -7.99
C THR A 26 -8.08 6.80 -8.81
N SER A 27 -9.05 6.45 -9.65
CA SER A 27 -9.88 7.42 -10.40
C SER A 27 -11.24 7.67 -9.75
N ALA A 28 -11.60 6.89 -8.73
CA ALA A 28 -12.81 7.05 -7.93
C ALA A 28 -12.47 7.05 -6.44
N SER A 29 -13.43 7.43 -5.60
CA SER A 29 -13.32 7.24 -4.15
C SER A 29 -14.10 6.00 -3.72
N GLY A 30 -13.71 5.38 -2.61
CA GLY A 30 -14.36 4.20 -2.07
C GLY A 30 -13.51 3.51 -1.01
N ASN A 31 -13.99 2.40 -0.48
CA ASN A 31 -13.16 1.57 0.39
C ASN A 31 -12.17 0.75 -0.44
N LEU A 32 -10.90 0.75 -0.07
CA LEU A 32 -9.88 -0.06 -0.71
C LEU A 32 -9.93 -1.49 -0.18
N MET A 33 -10.19 -2.42 -1.10
CA MET A 33 -10.46 -3.83 -0.83
C MET A 33 -9.36 -4.69 -1.43
N PHE A 34 -9.03 -5.78 -0.73
CA PHE A 34 -8.02 -6.74 -1.13
C PHE A 34 -8.51 -8.17 -0.97
N GLU A 35 -8.23 -9.00 -1.96
CA GLU A 35 -8.48 -10.43 -1.96
C GLU A 35 -7.22 -11.16 -2.46
N TYR A 36 -6.75 -12.14 -1.71
CA TYR A 36 -5.66 -13.01 -2.14
C TYR A 36 -6.25 -14.12 -3.02
N LEU A 37 -5.78 -14.22 -4.25
CA LEU A 37 -6.28 -15.17 -5.25
C LEU A 37 -5.44 -16.46 -5.30
N GLY A 38 -4.20 -16.42 -4.83
CA GLY A 38 -3.29 -17.57 -4.80
C GLY A 38 -1.83 -17.16 -5.01
N GLY A 39 -0.97 -18.14 -5.23
CA GLY A 39 0.42 -17.95 -5.62
C GLY A 39 1.29 -19.15 -5.24
N GLU A 40 2.49 -19.25 -5.82
CA GLU A 40 3.34 -20.46 -5.77
C GLU A 40 4.76 -20.22 -5.22
N ALA A 41 4.88 -19.46 -4.14
CA ALA A 41 6.18 -19.21 -3.53
C ALA A 41 6.82 -20.45 -2.88
N GLY A 42 8.16 -20.46 -2.83
CA GLY A 42 8.94 -21.41 -2.03
C GLY A 42 8.64 -21.31 -0.53
N PRO A 43 9.10 -22.28 0.30
CA PRO A 43 8.82 -22.29 1.74
C PRO A 43 9.35 -21.04 2.47
N SER A 44 8.45 -20.10 2.78
CA SER A 44 8.71 -18.82 3.44
C SER A 44 7.46 -18.28 4.12
N VAL A 45 7.62 -17.23 4.92
CA VAL A 45 6.57 -16.29 5.29
C VAL A 45 6.73 -15.03 4.46
N GLN A 46 5.64 -14.64 3.81
CA GLN A 46 5.55 -13.40 3.06
C GLN A 46 4.55 -12.44 3.67
N GLU A 47 4.84 -11.15 3.57
CA GLU A 47 3.94 -10.08 3.95
C GLU A 47 3.69 -9.18 2.75
N PHE A 48 2.43 -8.85 2.50
CA PHE A 48 2.03 -7.85 1.52
C PHE A 48 1.24 -6.75 2.20
N GLY A 49 1.51 -5.49 1.85
CA GLY A 49 0.76 -4.38 2.43
C GLY A 49 0.92 -3.06 1.71
N LEU A 50 0.33 -2.03 2.30
CA LEU A 50 0.44 -0.65 1.84
C LEU A 50 1.57 0.06 2.58
N GLY A 51 2.40 0.80 1.86
CA GLY A 51 3.43 1.64 2.45
C GLY A 51 4.58 2.01 1.51
N THR A 52 5.33 3.01 1.95
CA THR A 52 6.58 3.46 1.34
C THR A 52 7.75 3.10 2.25
N PRO A 53 8.99 3.08 1.73
CA PRO A 53 10.17 2.91 2.56
C PRO A 53 10.37 4.20 3.35
N ALA A 54 9.94 4.26 4.61
CA ALA A 54 10.34 5.39 5.42
C ALA A 54 11.76 5.13 5.96
N GLU A 55 12.69 6.03 5.62
CA GLU A 55 14.08 5.99 6.11
C GLU A 55 14.17 6.01 7.64
N ASN A 56 13.07 6.29 8.35
CA ASN A 56 12.93 6.27 9.80
C ASN A 56 11.58 5.74 10.31
N SER A 57 10.79 5.01 9.51
CA SER A 57 9.56 4.38 10.01
C SER A 57 9.91 3.16 10.84
N SER A 58 9.23 3.01 11.97
CA SER A 58 9.23 1.74 12.67
C SER A 58 8.42 0.71 11.87
N ILE A 59 8.72 -0.58 12.06
CA ILE A 59 7.95 -1.68 11.44
C ILE A 59 6.43 -1.54 11.70
N GLY A 60 6.02 -0.84 12.77
CA GLY A 60 4.62 -0.58 13.12
C GLY A 60 3.91 0.51 12.29
N ASP A 61 4.60 1.25 11.43
CA ASP A 61 3.98 2.25 10.54
C ASP A 61 3.47 1.64 9.22
N ARG A 62 3.72 0.34 8.99
CA ARG A 62 3.31 -0.38 7.79
C ARG A 62 1.90 -0.92 7.94
N ASN A 63 1.13 -0.82 6.86
CA ASN A 63 -0.27 -1.23 6.84
C ASN A 63 -0.42 -2.60 6.18
N THR A 64 0.02 -3.65 6.89
CA THR A 64 0.00 -5.05 6.46
C THR A 64 -1.39 -5.49 6.03
N VAL A 65 -1.55 -5.94 4.79
CA VAL A 65 -2.81 -6.48 4.25
C VAL A 65 -2.86 -7.99 4.50
N PHE A 66 -1.83 -8.72 4.08
CA PHE A 66 -1.75 -10.18 4.21
C PHE A 66 -0.43 -10.60 4.81
N VAL A 67 -0.47 -11.68 5.60
CA VAL A 67 0.68 -12.50 5.96
C VAL A 67 0.39 -13.90 5.45
N ILE A 68 1.25 -14.41 4.59
CA ILE A 68 1.07 -15.67 3.87
C ILE A 68 2.19 -16.61 4.32
N ASP A 69 1.83 -17.80 4.79
CA ASP A 69 2.79 -18.79 5.28
C ASP A 69 2.86 -19.96 4.29
N TYR A 70 3.86 -19.91 3.42
CA TYR A 70 4.15 -20.91 2.38
C TYR A 70 4.93 -22.12 2.91
N ASN A 71 5.25 -22.19 4.21
CA ASN A 71 5.81 -23.41 4.82
C ASN A 71 4.80 -24.57 4.88
N ARG A 72 3.55 -24.31 4.51
CA ARG A 72 2.43 -25.25 4.49
C ARG A 72 1.43 -24.83 3.40
N PRO A 73 0.48 -25.70 3.01
CA PRO A 73 -0.57 -25.31 2.09
C PRO A 73 -1.32 -24.07 2.59
N VAL A 74 -1.35 -23.03 1.75
CA VAL A 74 -1.96 -21.74 2.10
C VAL A 74 -3.46 -21.92 2.28
N ALA A 75 -3.96 -21.56 3.47
CA ALA A 75 -5.40 -21.55 3.73
C ALA A 75 -6.05 -20.32 3.09
N PRO A 76 -7.36 -20.36 2.75
CA PRO A 76 -8.06 -19.19 2.26
C PRO A 76 -7.92 -17.99 3.21
N LEU A 77 -7.50 -16.86 2.68
CA LEU A 77 -7.34 -15.62 3.44
C LEU A 77 -8.63 -14.80 3.42
N PRO A 78 -8.92 -14.03 4.49
CA PRO A 78 -10.12 -13.20 4.54
C PRO A 78 -10.02 -12.04 3.55
N LEU A 79 -11.17 -11.56 3.09
CA LEU A 79 -11.25 -10.27 2.40
C LEU A 79 -10.81 -9.14 3.34
N VAL A 80 -9.92 -8.26 2.89
CA VAL A 80 -9.39 -7.16 3.70
C VAL A 80 -9.89 -5.82 3.18
N ASN A 81 -10.40 -4.98 4.09
CA ASN A 81 -10.78 -3.59 3.82
C ASN A 81 -9.78 -2.66 4.53
N LYS A 82 -9.15 -1.75 3.78
CA LYS A 82 -8.18 -0.77 4.28
C LYS A 82 -8.74 0.63 4.50
N GLY A 83 -10.06 0.76 4.48
CA GLY A 83 -10.77 2.01 4.70
C GLY A 83 -10.91 2.83 3.43
N TYR A 84 -11.37 4.06 3.62
CA TYR A 84 -11.78 4.94 2.53
C TYR A 84 -10.58 5.64 1.88
N PHE A 85 -10.46 5.52 0.57
CA PHE A 85 -9.49 6.20 -0.27
C PHE A 85 -10.20 7.22 -1.16
N TRP A 86 -9.56 8.37 -1.35
CA TRP A 86 -10.08 9.45 -2.20
C TRP A 86 -9.64 9.22 -3.64
N ALA A 87 -10.42 9.74 -4.59
CA ALA A 87 -10.00 9.77 -5.98
C ALA A 87 -8.70 10.57 -6.09
N GLY A 88 -7.76 10.06 -6.88
CA GLY A 88 -6.41 10.60 -7.02
C GLY A 88 -5.41 10.08 -5.99
N SER A 89 -5.82 9.22 -5.05
CA SER A 89 -4.88 8.56 -4.15
C SER A 89 -3.98 7.60 -4.94
N GLU A 90 -2.67 7.76 -4.74
CA GLU A 90 -1.65 6.81 -5.16
C GLU A 90 -1.59 5.65 -4.16
N LEU A 91 -1.50 4.43 -4.69
CA LEU A 91 -1.36 3.22 -3.90
C LEU A 91 0.08 2.73 -3.97
N ASP A 92 0.79 2.87 -2.85
CA ASP A 92 2.13 2.34 -2.67
C ASP A 92 2.07 1.01 -1.92
N PHE A 93 2.73 0.00 -2.46
CA PHE A 93 2.77 -1.35 -1.91
C PHE A 93 4.17 -1.72 -1.44
N TYR A 94 4.22 -2.65 -0.50
CA TYR A 94 5.44 -3.35 -0.14
C TYR A 94 5.23 -4.85 -0.08
N ASN A 95 6.32 -5.58 -0.28
CA ASN A 95 6.45 -6.99 0.05
C ASN A 95 7.59 -7.18 1.07
N LEU A 96 7.44 -8.17 1.94
CA LEU A 96 8.50 -8.75 2.75
C LEU A 96 8.52 -10.25 2.50
N SER A 97 9.70 -10.81 2.26
CA SER A 97 9.95 -12.25 2.19
C SER A 97 11.02 -12.62 3.21
N ASP A 98 10.81 -13.70 3.96
CA ASP A 98 11.78 -14.23 4.93
C ASP A 98 12.64 -15.40 4.37
N TYR A 99 12.51 -15.73 3.08
CA TYR A 99 13.06 -16.95 2.47
C TYR A 99 14.55 -17.19 2.74
N LEU A 100 15.39 -16.16 2.65
CA LEU A 100 16.81 -16.18 3.05
C LEU A 100 17.12 -15.15 4.15
N GLY A 101 16.12 -14.86 4.98
CA GLY A 101 16.08 -13.73 5.91
C GLY A 101 15.28 -12.56 5.36
N ASP A 102 14.85 -11.68 6.25
CA ASP A 102 13.96 -10.56 5.90
C ASP A 102 14.53 -9.68 4.79
N LEU A 103 13.80 -9.61 3.68
CA LEU A 103 14.06 -8.69 2.58
C LEU A 103 12.78 -7.98 2.18
N TYR A 104 12.89 -6.66 2.04
CA TYR A 104 11.77 -5.79 1.68
C TYR A 104 11.91 -5.28 0.25
N ALA A 105 10.77 -5.22 -0.42
CA ALA A 105 10.58 -4.54 -1.69
C ALA A 105 9.49 -3.47 -1.55
N PHE A 106 9.60 -2.36 -2.27
CA PHE A 106 8.65 -1.25 -2.27
C PHE A 106 8.39 -0.74 -3.69
N SER A 107 7.12 -0.70 -4.09
CA SER A 107 6.72 -0.21 -5.42
C SER A 107 7.10 1.26 -5.63
N SER A 108 7.05 2.06 -4.56
CA SER A 108 7.36 3.49 -4.60
C SER A 108 8.82 3.80 -4.95
N ARG A 109 9.74 2.82 -4.89
CA ARG A 109 11.16 3.01 -5.24
C ARG A 109 11.44 2.88 -6.73
N LEU A 110 10.52 2.31 -7.51
CA LEU A 110 10.71 2.08 -8.94
C LEU A 110 10.89 3.37 -9.73
N ALA A 111 10.26 4.46 -9.29
CA ALA A 111 10.41 5.78 -9.89
C ALA A 111 11.67 6.54 -9.42
N ALA A 112 12.44 5.99 -8.48
CA ALA A 112 13.61 6.62 -7.89
C ALA A 112 14.89 5.80 -8.15
N VAL A 113 15.39 5.10 -7.13
CA VAL A 113 16.56 4.21 -7.24
C VAL A 113 16.12 2.84 -6.73
N PRO A 114 15.62 1.95 -7.60
CA PRO A 114 15.14 0.65 -7.18
C PRO A 114 16.31 -0.27 -6.80
N THR A 115 16.07 -1.09 -5.78
CA THR A 115 16.90 -2.25 -5.46
C THR A 115 16.50 -3.45 -6.33
N GLN A 116 17.30 -4.51 -6.36
CA GLN A 116 16.94 -5.73 -7.09
C GLN A 116 15.66 -6.39 -6.55
N ALA A 117 15.41 -6.28 -5.24
CA ALA A 117 14.16 -6.76 -4.63
C ALA A 117 12.94 -5.94 -5.08
N ASP A 118 13.10 -4.61 -5.18
CA ASP A 118 12.02 -3.74 -5.69
C ASP A 118 11.68 -4.07 -7.15
N ILE A 119 12.71 -4.41 -7.96
CA ILE A 119 12.54 -4.81 -9.36
C ILE A 119 11.81 -6.15 -9.43
N ALA A 120 12.32 -7.21 -8.81
CA ALA A 120 11.70 -8.54 -8.89
C ALA A 120 10.22 -8.51 -8.51
N VAL A 121 9.87 -7.99 -7.33
CA VAL A 121 8.46 -8.02 -6.88
C VAL A 121 7.52 -7.22 -7.77
N PHE A 122 7.98 -6.09 -8.33
CA PHE A 122 7.09 -5.09 -8.90
C PHE A 122 7.30 -4.85 -10.40
N THR A 123 8.11 -5.65 -11.08
CA THR A 123 8.28 -5.57 -12.52
C THR A 123 8.40 -6.96 -13.11
N ASP A 124 7.74 -7.19 -14.23
CA ASP A 124 7.87 -8.40 -15.04
C ASP A 124 9.04 -8.17 -16.02
N THR A 125 10.26 -8.56 -15.68
CA THR A 125 11.44 -8.09 -16.43
C THR A 125 11.63 -8.79 -17.77
N ASP A 126 11.15 -10.03 -17.88
CA ASP A 126 11.21 -10.82 -19.10
C ASP A 126 9.92 -10.74 -19.96
N ASN A 127 8.91 -10.03 -19.44
CA ASN A 127 7.60 -9.80 -20.05
C ASN A 127 6.77 -11.11 -20.19
N SER A 128 6.87 -12.01 -19.21
CA SER A 128 6.15 -13.28 -19.14
C SER A 128 4.63 -13.10 -19.22
N LEU A 129 4.12 -12.02 -18.61
CA LEU A 129 2.69 -11.70 -18.55
C LEU A 129 2.17 -11.03 -19.81
N ASN A 130 3.07 -10.65 -20.75
CA ASN A 130 2.75 -9.88 -21.96
C ASN A 130 2.14 -8.49 -21.68
N MET A 131 2.52 -7.88 -20.56
CA MET A 131 1.95 -6.62 -20.08
C MET A 131 2.91 -5.43 -20.19
N GLY A 132 3.93 -5.53 -21.04
CA GLY A 132 4.94 -4.48 -21.23
C GLY A 132 5.87 -4.33 -20.03
N GLY A 133 6.14 -5.45 -19.34
CA GLY A 133 6.91 -5.54 -18.11
C GLY A 133 6.21 -5.02 -16.86
N SER A 134 4.87 -4.99 -16.87
CA SER A 134 4.07 -4.64 -15.71
C SER A 134 3.56 -5.90 -15.01
N VAL A 135 3.52 -5.85 -13.68
CA VAL A 135 2.85 -6.84 -12.82
C VAL A 135 1.39 -6.50 -12.51
N VAL A 136 0.85 -5.42 -13.09
CA VAL A 136 -0.47 -4.85 -12.74
C VAL A 136 -1.47 -5.03 -13.88
N GLU A 137 -2.35 -6.01 -13.77
CA GLU A 137 -3.41 -6.26 -14.74
C GLU A 137 -4.64 -5.40 -14.40
N ASN A 138 -5.04 -4.53 -15.34
CA ASN A 138 -6.28 -3.77 -15.18
C ASN A 138 -7.47 -4.61 -15.64
N VAL A 139 -8.33 -4.99 -14.68
CA VAL A 139 -9.51 -5.83 -14.93
C VAL A 139 -10.83 -5.03 -14.87
N GLY A 140 -10.75 -3.72 -14.66
CA GLY A 140 -11.90 -2.82 -14.67
C GLY A 140 -11.66 -1.48 -13.98
N ASP A 141 -12.70 -0.65 -13.93
CA ASP A 141 -12.62 0.70 -13.35
C ASP A 141 -12.30 0.68 -11.86
N ASN A 142 -11.05 0.98 -11.50
CA ASN A 142 -10.48 0.84 -10.15
C ASN A 142 -10.48 -0.59 -9.64
N GLN A 143 -10.14 -1.54 -10.52
CA GLN A 143 -9.94 -2.94 -10.19
C GLN A 143 -8.68 -3.45 -10.87
N TRP A 144 -7.80 -4.08 -10.09
CA TRP A 144 -6.51 -4.54 -10.56
C TRP A 144 -6.22 -5.93 -9.99
N ILE A 145 -5.47 -6.73 -10.75
CA ILE A 145 -4.82 -7.93 -10.25
C ILE A 145 -3.31 -7.66 -10.27
N LEU A 146 -2.66 -7.91 -9.14
CA LEU A 146 -1.22 -7.85 -8.99
C LEU A 146 -0.69 -9.28 -9.13
N HIS A 147 0.25 -9.49 -10.04
CA HIS A 147 0.96 -10.75 -10.31
C HIS A 147 2.39 -10.57 -9.81
N LEU A 148 2.66 -10.91 -8.55
CA LEU A 148 3.87 -10.48 -7.85
C LEU A 148 4.79 -11.65 -7.55
N ASP A 149 6.07 -11.42 -7.78
CA ASP A 149 7.18 -12.18 -7.21
C ASP A 149 7.37 -11.93 -5.71
N ASP A 150 8.25 -12.70 -5.08
CA ASP A 150 8.76 -12.41 -3.75
C ASP A 150 10.08 -11.62 -3.75
N ALA A 151 10.39 -10.94 -2.65
CA ALA A 151 11.56 -10.05 -2.58
C ALA A 151 12.90 -10.75 -2.85
N TRP A 152 12.98 -12.08 -2.73
CA TRP A 152 14.15 -12.89 -3.05
C TRP A 152 14.14 -13.51 -4.45
N SER A 153 13.05 -13.43 -5.21
CA SER A 153 12.91 -14.08 -6.53
C SER A 153 14.01 -13.66 -7.50
N TYR A 154 14.53 -12.41 -7.44
CA TYR A 154 15.67 -11.92 -8.25
C TYR A 154 16.96 -12.81 -8.24
N ARG A 155 17.07 -13.78 -7.33
CA ARG A 155 18.18 -14.75 -7.27
C ARG A 155 17.88 -16.11 -7.91
N PHE A 156 16.64 -16.38 -8.27
CA PHE A 156 16.14 -17.71 -8.63
C PHE A 156 15.33 -17.69 -9.93
N ASP A 157 14.31 -16.84 -10.01
CA ASP A 157 13.29 -16.76 -11.07
C ASP A 157 12.67 -15.36 -11.14
N ASP A 158 11.76 -15.18 -12.12
CA ASP A 158 11.01 -13.96 -12.43
C ASP A 158 9.72 -14.44 -13.12
N ASP A 159 8.91 -15.25 -12.43
CA ASP A 159 7.76 -15.93 -13.02
C ASP A 159 6.39 -15.34 -12.61
N ASP A 160 6.43 -14.24 -11.86
CA ASP A 160 5.35 -13.33 -11.51
C ASP A 160 4.17 -14.00 -10.80
N ASN A 161 4.40 -15.11 -10.09
CA ASN A 161 3.32 -15.97 -9.62
C ASN A 161 3.31 -16.29 -8.13
N GLU A 162 4.24 -15.76 -7.34
CA GLU A 162 4.36 -16.06 -5.92
C GLU A 162 3.20 -15.49 -5.12
N MET A 163 2.65 -14.33 -5.50
CA MET A 163 1.43 -13.76 -4.92
C MET A 163 0.54 -13.10 -5.98
N ILE A 164 -0.67 -13.62 -6.11
CA ILE A 164 -1.73 -13.04 -6.95
C ILE A 164 -2.75 -12.35 -6.06
N ILE A 165 -2.85 -11.02 -6.18
CA ILE A 165 -3.69 -10.19 -5.29
C ILE A 165 -4.61 -9.30 -6.10
N LYS A 166 -5.92 -9.42 -5.84
CA LYS A 166 -6.92 -8.51 -6.38
C LYS A 166 -7.05 -7.28 -5.48
N VAL A 167 -7.01 -6.10 -6.10
CA VAL A 167 -7.19 -4.80 -5.45
C VAL A 167 -8.35 -4.08 -6.12
N TRP A 168 -9.29 -3.52 -5.34
CA TRP A 168 -10.34 -2.67 -5.92
C TRP A 168 -10.89 -1.62 -4.97
N LEU A 169 -11.56 -0.63 -5.53
CA LEU A 169 -12.42 0.27 -4.76
C LEU A 169 -13.87 -0.21 -4.73
N ASP A 170 -14.39 -0.46 -3.53
CA ASP A 170 -15.82 -0.50 -3.28
C ASP A 170 -16.37 0.93 -3.24
N LYS A 171 -16.88 1.37 -4.39
CA LYS A 171 -17.44 2.70 -4.62
C LYS A 171 -18.80 2.93 -3.93
N SER A 172 -19.39 1.88 -3.34
CA SER A 172 -20.62 2.03 -2.55
C SER A 172 -20.37 2.58 -1.15
N ALA A 173 -19.10 2.62 -0.72
CA ALA A 173 -18.70 3.15 0.58
C ALA A 173 -19.01 4.65 0.71
N VAL A 174 -19.50 5.04 1.89
CA VAL A 174 -19.76 6.44 2.23
C VAL A 174 -18.47 7.06 2.77
N ALA A 175 -18.13 8.26 2.28
CA ALA A 175 -16.99 9.02 2.78
C ALA A 175 -17.09 9.21 4.31
N PRO A 176 -15.98 9.04 5.06
CA PRO A 176 -15.98 9.30 6.49
C PRO A 176 -16.37 10.75 6.74
N VAL A 177 -17.31 10.96 7.66
CA VAL A 177 -17.70 12.32 8.08
C VAL A 177 -16.48 12.95 8.74
N SER A 178 -15.99 14.06 8.21
CA SER A 178 -15.01 14.87 8.90
C SER A 178 -15.68 15.42 10.16
N VAL A 179 -15.41 14.80 11.31
CA VAL A 179 -15.74 15.42 12.60
C VAL A 179 -14.77 16.58 12.73
N PRO A 180 -15.23 17.85 12.70
CA PRO A 180 -14.33 18.96 12.96
C PRO A 180 -13.74 18.71 14.35
N GLU A 181 -12.42 18.64 14.46
CA GLU A 181 -11.82 18.65 15.78
C GLU A 181 -12.37 19.86 16.53
N PRO A 182 -12.79 19.73 17.80
CA PRO A 182 -13.14 20.89 18.57
C PRO A 182 -11.90 21.78 18.59
N GLY A 183 -11.95 22.88 17.84
CA GLY A 183 -10.83 23.82 17.81
C GLY A 183 -10.45 24.16 19.25
N THR A 184 -9.18 24.47 19.50
CA THR A 184 -8.64 24.71 20.85
C THR A 184 -9.54 25.60 21.72
N TRP A 185 -10.22 26.58 21.09
CA TRP A 185 -11.22 27.44 21.72
C TRP A 185 -12.49 26.73 22.21
N GLY A 186 -12.99 25.72 21.49
CA GLY A 186 -14.11 24.88 21.91
C GLY A 186 -13.78 24.01 23.13
N VAL A 187 -12.56 23.46 23.18
CA VAL A 187 -12.07 22.71 24.36
C VAL A 187 -11.90 23.63 25.56
N LEU A 188 -11.32 24.82 25.37
CA LEU A 188 -11.15 25.81 26.43
C LEU A 188 -12.50 26.33 26.95
N ALA A 189 -13.45 26.65 26.08
CA ALA A 189 -14.78 27.10 26.46
C ALA A 189 -15.54 26.05 27.28
N ALA A 190 -15.46 24.77 26.89
CA ALA A 190 -16.03 23.66 27.64
C ALA A 190 -15.38 23.52 29.03
N ALA A 191 -14.06 23.66 29.12
CA ALA A 191 -13.34 23.63 30.40
C ALA A 191 -13.73 24.79 31.32
N PHE A 192 -13.89 26.01 30.79
CA PHE A 192 -14.33 27.18 31.57
C PHE A 192 -15.78 27.04 32.06
N LEU A 193 -16.68 26.54 31.23
CA LEU A 193 -18.08 26.27 31.62
C LEU A 193 -18.17 25.21 32.73
N ALA A 194 -17.40 24.12 32.59
CA ALA A 194 -17.34 23.07 33.60
C ALA A 194 -16.76 23.58 34.94
N ALA A 195 -15.69 24.37 34.89
CA ALA A 195 -15.10 24.99 36.07
C ALA A 195 -16.05 26.00 36.75
N GLY A 196 -16.79 26.80 35.96
CA GLY A 196 -17.79 27.74 36.47
C GLY A 196 -18.95 27.05 37.18
N LEU A 197 -19.46 25.94 36.62
CA LEU A 197 -20.50 25.13 37.27
C LEU A 197 -19.99 24.47 38.57
N ALA A 198 -18.77 23.94 38.58
CA ALA A 198 -18.17 23.34 39.77
C ALA A 198 -17.98 24.36 40.91
N LEU A 199 -17.66 25.62 40.58
CA LEU A 199 -17.57 26.71 41.57
C LEU A 199 -18.94 27.14 42.12
N ALA A 200 -19.96 27.19 41.26
CA ALA A 200 -21.32 27.58 41.64
C ALA A 200 -21.98 26.57 42.58
N THR A 201 -21.71 25.27 42.38
CA THR A 201 -22.24 24.19 43.23
C THR A 201 -21.56 24.10 44.60
N ARG A 202 -20.31 24.55 44.74
CA ARG A 202 -19.59 24.58 46.04
C ARG A 202 -20.02 25.71 46.99
N ARG A 203 -20.80 26.70 46.54
CA ARG A 203 -21.13 27.90 47.34
C ARG A 203 -22.34 27.76 48.27
N LYS A 204 -23.00 26.61 48.32
CA LYS A 204 -24.12 26.35 49.25
C LYS A 204 -23.71 25.44 50.41
N VAL A 205 -22.94 25.97 51.35
CA VAL A 205 -22.86 25.39 52.70
C VAL A 205 -23.57 26.36 53.65
N PRO A 206 -24.75 26.05 54.18
CA PRO A 206 -25.42 26.91 55.15
C PRO A 206 -24.64 26.87 56.47
N VAL A 207 -24.22 28.03 56.95
CA VAL A 207 -23.58 28.19 58.27
C VAL A 207 -24.66 28.01 59.34
N PHE A 208 -24.65 26.87 60.02
CA PHE A 208 -25.43 26.68 61.25
C PHE A 208 -24.78 27.51 62.37
N ARG A 209 -25.44 28.60 62.79
CA ARG A 209 -25.14 29.27 64.07
C ARG A 209 -25.76 28.45 65.20
N PHE A 210 -24.92 27.84 66.03
CA PHE A 210 -25.33 27.41 67.37
C PHE A 210 -25.31 28.61 68.31
N GLY A 211 -26.47 29.00 68.80
CA GLY A 211 -26.62 29.94 69.91
C GLY A 211 -26.60 29.21 71.25
N SER A 212 -25.97 29.85 72.22
CA SER A 212 -26.11 29.61 73.66
C SER A 212 -26.65 30.89 74.30
#